data_AF-A0A8S3VH15-F1
#
_entry.id   AF-A0A8S3VH15-F1
#
_cell.length_a   1.000
_cell.length_b   1.000
_cell.length_c   1.000
_cell.angle_alpha   90.00
_cell.angle_beta   90.00
_cell.angle_gamma   90.00
#
_symmetry.space_group_name_H-M   'P 1'
#
loop_
_entity.id
_entity.type
_entity.pdbx_description
1 polymer ?
#
loop_
_entity_poly.entity_id
_entity_poly.type
_entity_poly.pdbx_seq_one_letter_code
_entity_poly.pdbx_strand_id
1 'polypeptide(L)'
;MVKCFGTWIQNIDSLNLDFALQTEATGGNVHETDKENIGKVLKTVIGETFPSTEIIIDSFDWSASETIDKNITIDSTITVLKISVTGSSAETDVDIYHANGETIISIQQPPGGIMNLRRNVISDWKVKITSQSSIKVDGELLEKSDTGEMVSLKGSPISDNNYTVELFVYSLGLNGTCHTIALTDSTGNVISSHEASQLKRDFDTLCAATFRMPYVEFQVKLYGNDDSGRPFTRKLSEIHKPCSVELSIKGSTDDVILGKKRLIGYEIKNRGTVPETYQVSISDDHSFAYGTTVEEYTLSSGDGANGTFAVKPTTPSVIFSYTISVLIVSTGKIQQSITKKLVVTDVERPDCTVVHTDEVCGISSLNTANCSLYPWTALAEVTFSGTLLDSISSTVGMSVKLSHVNITGLSTGPIAVNIREQISTQSLL
;
A
#
# COMPACT_ATOMS: atom_id res chain seq x y z
N MET A 1 -68.90 -24.50 28.18
CA MET A 1 -68.48 -25.60 29.08
C MET A 1 -67.74 -26.62 28.22
N VAL A 2 -66.53 -26.31 27.73
CA VAL A 2 -65.20 -26.61 28.32
C VAL A 2 -65.09 -28.03 28.87
N LYS A 3 -64.30 -28.88 28.19
CA LYS A 3 -63.41 -29.87 28.80
C LYS A 3 -62.20 -30.12 27.88
N CYS A 4 -61.03 -30.13 28.51
CA CYS A 4 -59.68 -30.10 27.97
C CYS A 4 -58.99 -31.48 28.08
N PHE A 5 -58.03 -31.72 27.16
CA PHE A 5 -56.69 -32.32 27.29
C PHE A 5 -56.43 -33.80 27.66
N GLY A 6 -55.37 -34.33 27.01
CA GLY A 6 -54.68 -35.62 27.20
C GLY A 6 -54.88 -36.53 25.98
N THR A 7 -53.91 -36.94 25.16
CA THR A 7 -52.53 -37.41 25.40
C THR A 7 -51.78 -37.47 24.05
N TRP A 8 -50.66 -36.74 23.89
CA TRP A 8 -49.70 -36.89 22.77
C TRP A 8 -48.27 -36.59 23.29
N ILE A 9 -47.81 -37.32 24.31
CA ILE A 9 -46.39 -37.35 24.72
C ILE A 9 -46.09 -38.77 25.18
N GLN A 10 -45.86 -39.70 24.25
CA GLN A 10 -45.28 -41.03 24.57
C GLN A 10 -44.41 -41.63 23.44
N ASN A 11 -44.02 -40.88 22.40
CA ASN A 11 -43.19 -41.44 21.32
C ASN A 11 -42.05 -40.50 20.88
N ILE A 12 -41.30 -39.95 21.83
CA ILE A 12 -40.03 -39.25 21.53
C ILE A 12 -38.83 -40.21 21.73
N ASP A 13 -38.92 -41.15 22.68
CA ASP A 13 -37.83 -42.09 22.96
C ASP A 13 -37.60 -43.11 21.83
N SER A 14 -38.63 -43.48 21.08
CA SER A 14 -38.50 -44.40 19.94
C SER A 14 -37.88 -43.76 18.69
N LEU A 15 -37.97 -42.43 18.55
CA LEU A 15 -37.39 -41.68 17.43
C LEU A 15 -35.89 -41.42 17.63
N ASN A 16 -35.43 -41.24 18.87
CA ASN A 16 -34.01 -41.05 19.18
C ASN A 16 -33.17 -42.32 18.94
N LEU A 17 -33.76 -43.51 19.09
CA LEU A 17 -33.05 -44.77 18.88
C LEU A 17 -32.74 -45.03 17.40
N ASP A 18 -33.68 -44.69 16.50
CA ASP A 18 -33.51 -44.86 15.05
C ASP A 18 -32.47 -43.89 14.45
N PHE A 19 -32.38 -42.66 14.97
CA PHE A 19 -31.39 -41.68 14.50
C PHE A 19 -29.96 -42.03 14.93
N ALA A 20 -29.77 -42.50 16.17
CA ALA A 20 -28.44 -42.92 16.66
C ALA A 20 -27.85 -44.07 15.83
N LEU A 21 -28.69 -45.04 15.45
CA LEU A 21 -28.29 -46.18 14.61
C LEU A 21 -27.93 -45.77 13.16
N GLN A 22 -28.56 -44.73 12.60
CA GLN A 22 -28.22 -44.23 11.26
C GLN A 22 -26.90 -43.46 11.23
N THR A 23 -26.58 -42.69 12.27
CA THR A 23 -25.35 -41.90 12.36
C THR A 23 -24.09 -42.73 12.61
N GLU A 24 -24.19 -43.84 13.34
CA GLU A 24 -23.07 -44.77 13.56
C GLU A 24 -22.65 -45.46 12.25
N ALA A 25 -23.60 -45.68 11.32
CA ALA A 25 -23.34 -46.23 9.99
C ALA A 25 -22.65 -45.24 9.02
N THR A 26 -22.69 -43.93 9.29
CA THR A 26 -22.09 -42.87 8.45
C THR A 26 -20.84 -42.24 9.06
N GLY A 27 -20.38 -42.72 10.23
CA GLY A 27 -19.26 -42.09 10.96
C GLY A 27 -19.58 -40.69 11.49
N GLY A 28 -20.87 -40.37 11.66
CA GLY A 28 -21.33 -39.10 12.20
C GLY A 28 -21.51 -39.16 13.71
N ASN A 29 -21.25 -38.06 14.40
CA ASN A 29 -21.51 -37.94 15.84
C ASN A 29 -22.91 -37.36 16.07
N VAL A 30 -23.70 -37.99 16.95
CA VAL A 30 -24.94 -37.41 17.48
C VAL A 30 -24.63 -36.71 18.79
N HIS A 31 -24.96 -35.43 18.86
CA HIS A 31 -24.89 -34.67 20.09
C HIS A 31 -26.31 -34.50 20.65
N GLU A 32 -26.64 -35.21 21.74
CA GLU A 32 -27.77 -34.80 22.58
C GLU A 32 -27.46 -33.41 23.14
N THR A 33 -28.36 -32.46 22.90
CA THR A 33 -28.13 -31.06 23.25
C THR A 33 -29.44 -30.42 23.72
N ASP A 34 -29.35 -29.54 24.71
CA ASP A 34 -30.45 -28.69 25.15
C ASP A 34 -30.42 -27.34 24.39
N LYS A 35 -31.48 -26.54 24.50
CA LYS A 35 -31.57 -25.22 23.84
C LYS A 35 -30.36 -24.31 24.13
N GLU A 36 -29.73 -24.45 25.28
CA GLU A 36 -28.60 -23.62 25.72
C GLU A 36 -27.27 -24.09 25.09
N ASN A 37 -27.13 -25.39 24.87
CA ASN A 37 -25.96 -26.02 24.24
C ASN A 37 -26.04 -26.03 22.71
N ILE A 38 -27.23 -25.93 22.09
CA ILE A 38 -27.37 -25.65 20.65
C ILE A 38 -26.60 -24.38 20.28
N GLY A 39 -26.69 -23.32 21.07
CA GLY A 39 -25.97 -22.07 20.80
C GLY A 39 -24.44 -22.23 20.80
N LYS A 40 -23.89 -23.10 21.65
CA LYS A 40 -22.44 -23.39 21.71
C LYS A 40 -22.00 -24.30 20.56
N VAL A 41 -22.75 -25.37 20.27
CA VAL A 41 -22.48 -26.25 19.13
C VAL A 41 -22.60 -25.49 17.82
N LEU A 42 -23.59 -24.62 17.68
CA LEU A 42 -23.76 -23.75 16.50
C LEU A 42 -22.66 -22.69 16.41
N LYS A 43 -22.17 -22.14 17.53
CA LYS A 43 -21.00 -21.25 17.55
C LYS A 43 -19.73 -21.97 17.08
N THR A 44 -19.54 -23.20 17.53
CA THR A 44 -18.43 -24.05 17.11
C THR A 44 -18.57 -24.43 15.65
N VAL A 45 -19.74 -24.88 15.19
CA VAL A 45 -19.98 -25.21 13.76
C VAL A 45 -19.91 -23.98 12.87
N ILE A 46 -20.59 -22.86 13.16
CA ILE A 46 -20.48 -21.63 12.36
C ILE A 46 -19.06 -21.04 12.42
N GLY A 47 -18.34 -21.18 13.53
CA GLY A 47 -16.93 -20.77 13.64
C GLY A 47 -15.95 -21.69 12.91
N GLU A 48 -16.21 -23.01 12.90
CA GLU A 48 -15.35 -24.06 12.33
C GLU A 48 -15.67 -24.38 10.86
N THR A 49 -16.89 -24.08 10.38
CA THR A 49 -17.31 -24.24 8.97
C THR A 49 -16.79 -23.09 8.08
N PHE A 50 -16.00 -22.16 8.64
CA PHE A 50 -15.23 -21.17 7.87
C PHE A 50 -13.73 -21.53 7.81
N PRO A 51 -13.28 -22.32 6.82
CA PRO A 51 -11.86 -22.47 6.53
C PRO A 51 -11.31 -21.32 5.64
N SER A 52 -10.15 -20.79 6.07
CA SER A 52 -9.10 -19.93 5.48
C SER A 52 -9.34 -18.76 4.49
N THR A 53 -10.49 -18.59 3.81
CA THR A 53 -10.68 -17.48 2.85
C THR A 53 -12.01 -16.75 2.99
N GLU A 54 -12.13 -15.91 4.02
CA GLU A 54 -13.20 -14.92 4.15
C GLU A 54 -12.92 -13.74 3.22
N ILE A 55 -13.80 -13.48 2.25
CA ILE A 55 -13.76 -12.29 1.40
C ILE A 55 -14.81 -11.27 1.86
N ILE A 56 -14.57 -9.99 1.60
CA ILE A 56 -15.55 -8.92 1.88
C ILE A 56 -16.27 -8.59 0.57
N ILE A 57 -17.59 -8.70 0.59
CA ILE A 57 -18.46 -8.27 -0.52
C ILE A 57 -18.73 -6.78 -0.38
N ASP A 58 -19.15 -6.37 0.82
CA ASP A 58 -19.44 -4.97 1.12
C ASP A 58 -19.36 -4.65 2.62
N SER A 59 -19.24 -3.36 2.92
CA SER A 59 -19.48 -2.85 4.26
C SER A 59 -19.92 -1.38 4.18
N PHE A 60 -20.92 -1.03 5.00
CA PHE A 60 -21.48 0.31 5.03
C PHE A 60 -22.13 0.62 6.38
N ASP A 61 -22.20 1.92 6.68
CA ASP A 61 -23.05 2.45 7.74
C ASP A 61 -24.44 2.73 7.15
N TRP A 62 -25.49 2.42 7.92
CA TRP A 62 -26.88 2.55 7.51
C TRP A 62 -27.62 3.40 8.52
N SER A 63 -27.70 4.71 8.24
CA SER A 63 -28.28 5.65 9.19
C SER A 63 -29.81 5.52 9.29
N ALA A 64 -30.36 5.81 10.47
CA ALA A 64 -31.79 5.86 10.75
C ALA A 64 -32.56 6.80 9.79
N SER A 65 -31.90 7.84 9.26
CA SER A 65 -32.51 8.76 8.29
C SER A 65 -32.51 8.26 6.84
N GLU A 66 -31.79 7.19 6.53
CA GLU A 66 -31.76 6.60 5.18
C GLU A 66 -32.97 5.69 4.91
N THR A 67 -33.14 5.28 3.64
CA THR A 67 -34.17 4.33 3.22
C THR A 67 -34.08 3.03 4.00
N ILE A 68 -35.23 2.40 4.26
CA ILE A 68 -35.30 1.12 4.98
C ILE A 68 -34.83 -0.07 4.15
N ASP A 69 -34.59 0.11 2.85
CA ASP A 69 -34.12 -0.93 1.95
C ASP A 69 -32.74 -0.54 1.36
N LYS A 70 -31.81 -1.49 1.28
CA LYS A 70 -30.52 -1.39 0.56
C LYS A 70 -30.29 -2.63 -0.29
N ASN A 71 -29.71 -2.44 -1.47
CA ASN A 71 -29.40 -3.52 -2.41
C ASN A 71 -27.94 -3.96 -2.26
N ILE A 72 -27.71 -5.28 -2.35
CA ILE A 72 -26.38 -5.86 -2.37
C ILE A 72 -26.27 -6.86 -3.51
N THR A 73 -25.11 -6.89 -4.16
CA THR A 73 -24.84 -7.80 -5.27
C THR A 73 -24.19 -9.08 -4.74
N ILE A 74 -24.85 -10.21 -4.92
CA ILE A 74 -24.36 -11.54 -4.59
C ILE A 74 -24.03 -12.24 -5.90
N ASP A 75 -22.79 -12.62 -6.12
CA ASP A 75 -22.45 -13.40 -7.32
C ASP A 75 -22.67 -14.90 -7.09
N SER A 76 -22.80 -15.65 -8.19
CA SER A 76 -23.09 -17.08 -8.12
C SER A 76 -21.95 -17.98 -7.66
N THR A 77 -20.76 -17.42 -7.44
CA THR A 77 -19.63 -18.19 -6.91
C THR A 77 -19.62 -18.24 -5.39
N ILE A 78 -20.53 -17.51 -4.73
CA ILE A 78 -20.65 -17.49 -3.27
C ILE A 78 -21.28 -18.79 -2.79
N THR A 79 -20.56 -19.52 -1.94
CA THR A 79 -21.03 -20.76 -1.30
C THR A 79 -21.65 -20.49 0.08
N VAL A 80 -21.13 -19.48 0.79
CA VAL A 80 -21.64 -19.06 2.10
C VAL A 80 -21.63 -17.54 2.14
N LEU A 81 -22.76 -16.92 2.47
CA LEU A 81 -22.89 -15.49 2.72
C LEU A 81 -23.14 -15.24 4.20
N LYS A 82 -22.39 -14.31 4.78
CA LYS A 82 -22.52 -13.85 6.15
C LYS A 82 -22.81 -12.36 6.17
N ILE A 83 -23.90 -11.98 6.84
CA ILE A 83 -24.26 -10.58 7.07
C ILE A 83 -24.19 -10.34 8.58
N SER A 84 -23.30 -9.45 8.96
CA SER A 84 -23.06 -9.02 10.33
C SER A 84 -23.63 -7.62 10.52
N VAL A 85 -24.49 -7.43 11.52
CA VAL A 85 -25.12 -6.16 11.83
C VAL A 85 -24.85 -5.78 13.29
N THR A 86 -24.19 -4.64 13.52
CA THR A 86 -23.97 -4.06 14.85
C THR A 86 -24.88 -2.85 15.05
N GLY A 87 -25.38 -2.65 16.28
CA GLY A 87 -26.30 -1.56 16.61
C GLY A 87 -27.79 -1.88 16.37
N SER A 88 -28.09 -3.13 16.02
CA SER A 88 -29.47 -3.61 15.93
C SER A 88 -29.97 -4.08 17.30
N SER A 89 -31.20 -3.71 17.66
CA SER A 89 -31.99 -4.35 18.72
C SER A 89 -32.95 -5.40 18.14
N ALA A 90 -32.64 -5.93 16.96
CA ALA A 90 -33.62 -6.58 16.10
C ALA A 90 -34.03 -7.97 16.63
N GLU A 91 -35.31 -8.16 16.92
CA GLU A 91 -35.96 -9.46 16.79
C GLU A 91 -36.13 -9.75 15.29
N THR A 92 -35.88 -10.98 14.87
CA THR A 92 -35.86 -11.37 13.46
C THR A 92 -36.50 -12.73 13.24
N ASP A 93 -37.27 -12.87 12.15
CA ASP A 93 -37.99 -14.09 11.75
C ASP A 93 -37.11 -15.15 11.04
N VAL A 94 -35.79 -14.97 11.02
CA VAL A 94 -34.81 -15.90 10.44
C VAL A 94 -33.83 -16.25 11.54
N ASP A 95 -33.43 -17.52 11.65
CA ASP A 95 -32.55 -18.04 12.70
C ASP A 95 -31.31 -17.15 12.86
N ILE A 96 -31.36 -16.29 13.88
CA ILE A 96 -30.37 -15.27 14.16
C ILE A 96 -29.68 -15.60 15.45
N TYR A 97 -28.36 -15.69 15.34
CA TYR A 97 -27.48 -15.77 16.48
C TYR A 97 -27.11 -14.35 16.89
N HIS A 98 -27.40 -14.01 18.15
CA HIS A 98 -26.94 -12.79 18.80
C HIS A 98 -25.66 -13.10 19.59
N ALA A 99 -24.49 -12.76 19.06
CA ALA A 99 -23.27 -12.73 19.87
C ALA A 99 -22.92 -11.27 20.18
N ASN A 100 -22.77 -10.94 21.45
CA ASN A 100 -22.13 -9.70 21.89
C ASN A 100 -22.72 -8.38 21.31
N GLY A 101 -24.04 -8.32 21.08
CA GLY A 101 -24.71 -7.14 20.50
C GLY A 101 -24.61 -7.02 18.97
N GLU A 102 -24.15 -8.08 18.31
CA GLU A 102 -24.10 -8.25 16.86
C GLU A 102 -25.11 -9.32 16.42
N THR A 103 -25.90 -9.02 15.39
CA THR A 103 -26.81 -9.96 14.73
C THR A 103 -26.11 -10.52 13.51
N ILE A 104 -26.00 -11.86 13.42
CA ILE A 104 -25.34 -12.55 12.32
C ILE A 104 -26.36 -13.39 11.56
N ILE A 105 -26.46 -13.17 10.25
CA ILE A 105 -27.25 -13.99 9.30
C ILE A 105 -26.27 -14.78 8.44
N SER A 106 -26.48 -16.08 8.32
CA SER A 106 -25.69 -16.96 7.44
C SER A 106 -26.60 -17.64 6.42
N ILE A 107 -26.27 -17.53 5.14
CA ILE A 107 -27.03 -18.11 4.03
C ILE A 107 -26.11 -19.05 3.27
N GLN A 108 -26.49 -20.32 3.19
CA GLN A 108 -25.78 -21.33 2.40
C GLN A 108 -26.27 -21.29 0.95
N GLN A 109 -25.33 -21.31 0.00
CA GLN A 109 -25.58 -21.28 -1.44
C GLN A 109 -26.62 -20.23 -1.85
N PRO A 110 -26.40 -18.94 -1.52
CA PRO A 110 -27.36 -17.90 -1.85
C PRO A 110 -27.55 -17.81 -3.37
N PRO A 111 -28.77 -17.49 -3.85
CA PRO A 111 -28.97 -17.25 -5.27
C PRO A 111 -28.18 -16.02 -5.71
N GLY A 112 -27.45 -16.14 -6.81
CA GLY A 112 -26.76 -15.00 -7.42
C GLY A 112 -27.75 -13.96 -7.96
N GLY A 113 -27.44 -12.68 -7.79
CA GLY A 113 -28.25 -11.55 -8.21
C GLY A 113 -28.20 -10.39 -7.22
N ILE A 114 -29.17 -9.48 -7.34
CA ILE A 114 -29.35 -8.39 -6.38
C ILE A 114 -30.23 -8.89 -5.25
N MET A 115 -29.68 -8.93 -4.03
CA MET A 115 -30.44 -9.19 -2.83
C MET A 115 -30.83 -7.88 -2.17
N ASN A 116 -32.08 -7.77 -1.75
CA ASN A 116 -32.58 -6.62 -1.02
C ASN A 116 -32.48 -6.89 0.49
N LEU A 117 -31.70 -6.07 1.18
CA LEU A 117 -31.67 -6.01 2.63
C LEU A 117 -32.70 -4.99 3.10
N ARG A 118 -33.57 -5.41 4.01
CA ARG A 118 -34.60 -4.55 4.61
C ARG A 118 -34.38 -4.42 6.11
N ARG A 119 -34.36 -3.19 6.59
CA ARG A 119 -34.28 -2.82 8.00
C ARG A 119 -35.69 -2.72 8.59
N ASN A 120 -35.97 -3.55 9.59
CA ASN A 120 -37.27 -3.59 10.25
C ASN A 120 -37.44 -2.55 11.38
N VAL A 121 -36.34 -1.97 11.89
CA VAL A 121 -36.34 -0.96 12.95
C VAL A 121 -35.51 0.23 12.53
N ILE A 122 -36.05 1.43 12.66
CA ILE A 122 -35.36 2.67 12.28
C ILE A 122 -34.31 3.01 13.35
N SER A 123 -33.10 2.47 13.18
CA SER A 123 -31.91 2.79 13.99
C SER A 123 -30.64 2.73 13.15
N ASP A 124 -29.57 3.38 13.61
CA ASP A 124 -28.27 3.36 12.93
C ASP A 124 -27.64 1.96 13.03
N TRP A 125 -27.36 1.35 11.88
CA TRP A 125 -26.75 0.02 11.78
C TRP A 125 -25.39 0.10 11.13
N LYS A 126 -24.44 -0.73 11.58
CA LYS A 126 -23.21 -1.01 10.84
C LYS A 126 -23.31 -2.39 10.23
N VAL A 127 -23.23 -2.46 8.91
CA VAL A 127 -23.43 -3.70 8.16
C VAL A 127 -22.10 -4.12 7.53
N LYS A 128 -21.69 -5.37 7.78
CA LYS A 128 -20.55 -6.01 7.14
C LYS A 128 -21.01 -7.29 6.46
N ILE A 129 -20.66 -7.45 5.19
CA ILE A 129 -21.08 -8.57 4.37
C ILE A 129 -19.83 -9.31 3.91
N THR A 130 -19.67 -10.52 4.40
CA THR A 130 -18.55 -11.39 4.05
C THR A 130 -19.05 -12.69 3.45
N SER A 131 -18.19 -13.38 2.72
CA SER A 131 -18.58 -14.62 2.08
C SER A 131 -17.40 -15.56 1.86
N GLN A 132 -17.73 -16.80 1.54
CA GLN A 132 -16.84 -17.74 0.88
C GLN A 132 -17.18 -17.77 -0.61
N SER A 133 -16.17 -17.64 -1.46
CA SER A 133 -16.31 -17.61 -2.91
C SER A 133 -15.04 -18.11 -3.56
N SER A 134 -15.14 -18.67 -4.77
CA SER A 134 -13.97 -19.01 -5.58
C SER A 134 -13.24 -17.78 -6.11
N ILE A 135 -13.93 -16.65 -6.33
CA ILE A 135 -13.31 -15.40 -6.81
C ILE A 135 -12.72 -14.64 -5.62
N LYS A 136 -11.39 -14.58 -5.58
CA LYS A 136 -10.61 -13.83 -4.58
C LYS A 136 -10.00 -12.59 -5.21
N VAL A 137 -9.91 -11.50 -4.44
CA VAL A 137 -9.22 -10.27 -4.84
C VAL A 137 -8.21 -9.89 -3.78
N ASP A 138 -6.97 -9.71 -4.19
CA ASP A 138 -5.92 -9.05 -3.42
C ASP A 138 -5.54 -7.74 -4.16
N GLY A 139 -4.78 -6.86 -3.54
CA GLY A 139 -4.37 -5.63 -4.20
C GLY A 139 -3.35 -4.81 -3.44
N GLU A 140 -2.80 -3.82 -4.13
CA GLU A 140 -1.82 -2.89 -3.61
C GLU A 140 -1.98 -1.50 -4.24
N LEU A 141 -1.41 -0.50 -3.57
CA LEU A 141 -1.23 0.84 -4.11
C LEU A 141 0.17 0.94 -4.70
N LEU A 142 0.25 1.45 -5.93
CA LEU A 142 1.49 1.68 -6.65
C LEU A 142 1.76 3.18 -6.78
N GLU A 143 3.01 3.56 -6.56
CA GLU A 143 3.54 4.89 -6.84
C GLU A 143 4.54 4.84 -7.98
N LYS A 144 4.71 5.98 -8.67
CA LYS A 144 5.71 6.09 -9.74
C LYS A 144 7.04 6.52 -9.13
N SER A 145 8.08 5.73 -9.32
CA SER A 145 9.44 6.03 -8.89
C SER A 145 10.04 7.21 -9.68
N ASP A 146 11.18 7.71 -9.21
CA ASP A 146 11.96 8.73 -9.93
C ASP A 146 12.45 8.25 -11.31
N THR A 147 12.62 6.94 -11.50
CA THR A 147 12.97 6.31 -12.79
C THR A 147 11.76 6.14 -13.72
N GLY A 148 10.55 6.42 -13.21
CA GLY A 148 9.29 6.29 -13.91
C GLY A 148 8.66 4.90 -13.86
N GLU A 149 9.24 3.97 -13.11
CA GLU A 149 8.72 2.63 -12.87
C GLU A 149 7.60 2.66 -11.81
N MET A 150 6.63 1.76 -11.93
CA MET A 150 5.59 1.60 -10.91
C MET A 150 6.12 0.67 -9.82
N VAL A 151 6.06 1.11 -8.56
CA VAL A 151 6.53 0.36 -7.40
C VAL A 151 5.46 0.35 -6.32
N SER A 152 5.38 -0.74 -5.55
CA SER A 152 4.48 -0.84 -4.42
C SER A 152 4.76 0.26 -3.40
N LEU A 153 3.72 1.01 -3.05
CA LEU A 153 3.78 2.08 -2.08
C LEU A 153 4.18 1.52 -0.71
N LYS A 154 5.26 2.08 -0.15
CA LYS A 154 5.69 1.77 1.21
C LYS A 154 5.08 2.75 2.20
N GLY A 155 3.95 2.38 2.78
CA GLY A 155 3.27 3.18 3.82
C GLY A 155 1.95 3.75 3.35
N SER A 156 1.61 4.94 3.86
CA SER A 156 0.32 5.58 3.59
C SER A 156 0.39 6.50 2.36
N PRO A 157 -0.65 6.54 1.51
CA PRO A 157 -0.66 7.40 0.34
C PRO A 157 -0.73 8.88 0.74
N ILE A 158 -0.18 9.76 -0.07
CA ILE A 158 -0.27 11.20 0.16
C ILE A 158 -1.56 11.72 -0.47
N SER A 159 -2.35 12.47 0.28
CA SER A 159 -3.55 13.11 -0.23
C SER A 159 -3.21 13.98 -1.43
N ASP A 160 -4.11 14.05 -2.41
CA ASP A 160 -3.98 14.88 -3.61
C ASP A 160 -2.93 14.40 -4.64
N ASN A 161 -2.11 13.40 -4.32
CA ASN A 161 -1.18 12.78 -5.24
C ASN A 161 -1.84 11.63 -6.03
N ASN A 162 -1.28 11.34 -7.21
CA ASN A 162 -1.76 10.26 -8.06
C ASN A 162 -1.09 8.93 -7.69
N TYR A 163 -1.89 7.91 -7.47
CA TYR A 163 -1.44 6.54 -7.25
C TYR A 163 -2.28 5.58 -8.08
N THR A 164 -1.71 4.44 -8.45
CA THR A 164 -2.44 3.39 -9.16
C THR A 164 -2.85 2.31 -8.18
N VAL A 165 -4.13 2.02 -8.12
CA VAL A 165 -4.65 0.83 -7.44
C VAL A 165 -4.48 -0.33 -8.40
N GLU A 166 -3.75 -1.37 -7.99
CA GLU A 166 -3.59 -2.61 -8.73
C GLU A 166 -4.24 -3.76 -7.96
N LEU A 167 -5.11 -4.51 -8.61
CA LEU A 167 -5.88 -5.61 -8.03
C LEU A 167 -5.59 -6.91 -8.77
N PHE A 168 -5.32 -7.96 -8.00
CA PHE A 168 -5.12 -9.32 -8.48
C PHE A 168 -6.41 -10.12 -8.24
N VAL A 169 -7.10 -10.48 -9.31
CA VAL A 169 -8.36 -11.23 -9.28
C VAL A 169 -8.10 -12.68 -9.66
N TYR A 170 -8.28 -13.58 -8.70
CA TYR A 170 -8.07 -15.02 -8.89
C TYR A 170 -9.37 -15.72 -9.26
N SER A 171 -9.25 -16.77 -10.08
CA SER A 171 -10.38 -17.62 -10.49
C SER A 171 -11.56 -16.87 -11.13
N LEU A 172 -11.27 -15.75 -11.80
CA LEU A 172 -12.28 -14.95 -12.51
C LEU A 172 -12.82 -15.65 -13.77
N GLY A 173 -12.02 -16.53 -14.37
CA GLY A 173 -12.31 -17.19 -15.65
C GLY A 173 -11.85 -16.40 -16.87
N LEU A 174 -11.88 -17.04 -18.04
CA LEU A 174 -11.35 -16.49 -19.29
C LEU A 174 -12.24 -15.40 -19.89
N ASN A 175 -13.54 -15.40 -19.61
CA ASN A 175 -14.53 -14.43 -20.08
C ASN A 175 -14.86 -13.37 -19.04
N GLY A 176 -14.45 -13.54 -17.78
CA GLY A 176 -14.72 -12.56 -16.74
C GLY A 176 -14.02 -11.22 -16.99
N THR A 177 -14.63 -10.16 -16.45
CA THR A 177 -14.25 -8.77 -16.70
C THR A 177 -14.15 -7.96 -15.43
N CYS A 178 -13.22 -7.00 -15.41
CA CYS A 178 -13.18 -5.92 -14.43
C CYS A 178 -13.70 -4.65 -15.09
N HIS A 179 -14.70 -4.00 -14.50
CA HIS A 179 -15.30 -2.79 -15.07
C HIS A 179 -14.86 -1.53 -14.35
N THR A 180 -14.91 -1.55 -13.03
CA THR A 180 -14.77 -0.32 -12.24
C THR A 180 -14.05 -0.62 -10.94
N ILE A 181 -13.06 0.21 -10.64
CA ILE A 181 -12.46 0.30 -9.31
C ILE A 181 -13.03 1.57 -8.67
N ALA A 182 -13.44 1.47 -7.41
CA ALA A 182 -13.96 2.59 -6.63
C ALA A 182 -13.22 2.70 -5.30
N LEU A 183 -13.01 3.94 -4.87
CA LEU A 183 -12.63 4.27 -3.50
C LEU A 183 -13.90 4.56 -2.72
N THR A 184 -14.07 3.89 -1.59
CA THR A 184 -15.22 4.06 -0.70
C THR A 184 -14.78 4.56 0.65
N ASP A 185 -15.56 5.42 1.29
CA ASP A 185 -15.27 5.87 2.66
C ASP A 185 -15.64 4.79 3.70
N SER A 186 -15.38 5.09 4.97
CA SER A 186 -15.72 4.21 6.09
C SER A 186 -17.22 3.88 6.22
N THR A 187 -18.10 4.71 5.64
CA THR A 187 -19.55 4.52 5.63
C THR A 187 -20.03 3.72 4.41
N GLY A 188 -19.12 3.36 3.50
CA GLY A 188 -19.41 2.61 2.28
C GLY A 188 -19.84 3.48 1.09
N ASN A 189 -19.83 4.81 1.22
CA ASN A 189 -20.15 5.70 0.12
C ASN A 189 -18.98 5.79 -0.86
N VAL A 190 -19.29 5.83 -2.16
CA VAL A 190 -18.28 5.98 -3.21
C VAL A 190 -17.75 7.42 -3.20
N ILE A 191 -16.45 7.57 -2.93
CA ILE A 191 -15.72 8.84 -3.00
C ILE A 191 -15.38 9.16 -4.47
N SER A 192 -14.86 8.16 -5.18
CA SER A 192 -14.45 8.27 -6.57
C SER A 192 -14.42 6.90 -7.23
N SER A 193 -14.65 6.83 -8.54
CA SER A 193 -14.59 5.59 -9.31
C SER A 193 -14.00 5.83 -10.69
N HIS A 194 -13.20 4.89 -11.17
CA HIS A 194 -12.62 4.92 -12.51
C HIS A 194 -12.82 3.57 -13.20
N GLU A 195 -12.86 3.61 -14.54
CA GLU A 195 -12.85 2.39 -15.35
C GLU A 195 -11.57 1.60 -15.09
N ALA A 196 -11.73 0.29 -14.91
CA ALA A 196 -10.61 -0.61 -14.68
C ALA A 196 -9.97 -0.98 -16.02
N SER A 197 -8.66 -0.80 -16.12
CA SER A 197 -7.86 -1.46 -17.16
C SER A 197 -7.63 -2.90 -16.74
N GLN A 198 -7.74 -3.84 -17.68
CA GLN A 198 -7.65 -5.27 -17.38
C GLN A 198 -6.56 -5.94 -18.23
N LEU A 199 -5.76 -6.78 -17.58
CA LEU A 199 -4.79 -7.68 -18.21
C LEU A 199 -5.01 -9.11 -17.70
N LYS A 200 -5.35 -10.03 -18.61
CA LYS A 200 -5.54 -11.45 -18.30
C LYS A 200 -4.20 -12.17 -18.33
N ARG A 201 -3.92 -12.99 -17.32
CA ARG A 201 -2.76 -13.87 -17.21
C ARG A 201 -3.23 -15.29 -16.95
N ASP A 202 -2.33 -16.26 -17.01
CA ASP A 202 -2.67 -17.69 -16.96
C ASP A 202 -3.37 -18.11 -15.65
N PHE A 203 -3.08 -17.44 -14.52
CA PHE A 203 -3.57 -17.82 -13.20
C PHE A 203 -4.41 -16.74 -12.49
N ASP A 204 -4.38 -15.50 -12.99
CA ASP A 204 -5.09 -14.37 -12.42
C ASP A 204 -5.42 -13.31 -13.49
N THR A 205 -6.21 -12.34 -13.08
CA THR A 205 -6.49 -11.13 -13.86
C THR A 205 -6.03 -9.93 -13.07
N LEU A 206 -5.18 -9.11 -13.69
CA LEU A 206 -4.75 -7.84 -13.14
C LEU A 206 -5.72 -6.75 -13.57
N CYS A 207 -6.24 -6.00 -12.59
CA CYS A 207 -7.17 -4.90 -12.81
C CYS A 207 -6.62 -3.64 -12.15
N ALA A 208 -6.48 -2.56 -12.91
CA ALA A 208 -5.81 -1.36 -12.42
C ALA A 208 -6.55 -0.07 -12.80
N ALA A 209 -6.45 0.93 -11.92
CA ALA A 209 -6.94 2.28 -12.18
C ALA A 209 -6.14 3.31 -11.35
N THR A 210 -5.90 4.48 -11.92
CA THR A 210 -5.19 5.57 -11.27
C THR A 210 -6.16 6.55 -10.62
N PHE A 211 -5.90 6.91 -9.37
CA PHE A 211 -6.71 7.84 -8.58
C PHE A 211 -5.86 8.99 -8.06
N ARG A 212 -6.48 10.17 -7.99
CA ARG A 212 -6.02 11.24 -7.12
C ARG A 212 -6.51 10.94 -5.71
N MET A 213 -5.59 10.74 -4.77
CA MET A 213 -5.93 10.21 -3.46
C MET A 213 -6.77 11.19 -2.64
N PRO A 214 -7.83 10.72 -1.96
CA PRO A 214 -8.73 11.57 -1.20
C PRO A 214 -8.07 12.07 0.09
N TYR A 215 -8.73 13.01 0.77
CA TYR A 215 -8.34 13.54 2.07
C TYR A 215 -8.90 12.75 3.27
N VAL A 216 -9.62 11.68 2.99
CA VAL A 216 -10.34 10.86 3.98
C VAL A 216 -9.89 9.41 3.90
N GLU A 217 -10.05 8.66 4.99
CA GLU A 217 -9.80 7.23 4.99
C GLU A 217 -10.68 6.54 3.94
N PHE A 218 -10.12 5.57 3.23
CA PHE A 218 -10.81 4.89 2.15
C PHE A 218 -10.49 3.39 2.10
N GLN A 219 -11.38 2.65 1.44
CA GLN A 219 -11.21 1.25 1.06
C GLN A 219 -11.44 1.09 -0.43
N VAL A 220 -10.78 0.10 -1.01
CA VAL A 220 -10.88 -0.21 -2.44
C VAL A 220 -11.99 -1.22 -2.68
N LYS A 221 -12.80 -0.98 -3.72
CA LYS A 221 -13.88 -1.86 -4.16
C LYS A 221 -13.79 -2.10 -5.67
N LEU A 222 -13.98 -3.33 -6.08
CA LEU A 222 -13.97 -3.78 -7.47
C LEU A 222 -15.37 -4.24 -7.89
N TYR A 223 -15.77 -3.81 -9.07
CA TYR A 223 -16.97 -4.27 -9.77
C TYR A 223 -16.58 -4.92 -11.10
N GLY A 224 -17.20 -6.05 -11.41
CA GLY A 224 -16.92 -6.81 -12.63
C GLY A 224 -18.00 -7.84 -12.93
N ASN A 225 -17.77 -8.64 -13.97
CA ASN A 225 -18.57 -9.82 -14.25
C ASN A 225 -17.73 -11.10 -14.17
N ASP A 226 -18.31 -12.18 -13.67
CA ASP A 226 -17.71 -13.51 -13.68
C ASP A 226 -17.67 -14.11 -15.09
N ASP A 227 -17.11 -15.32 -15.22
CA ASP A 227 -17.00 -16.05 -16.49
C ASP A 227 -18.35 -16.34 -17.18
N SER A 228 -19.45 -16.30 -16.43
CA SER A 228 -20.82 -16.47 -16.92
C SER A 228 -21.51 -15.14 -17.25
N GLY A 229 -20.79 -14.02 -17.16
CA GLY A 229 -21.31 -12.68 -17.42
C GLY A 229 -22.17 -12.11 -16.27
N ARG A 230 -22.15 -12.73 -15.09
CA ARG A 230 -22.93 -12.26 -13.92
C ARG A 230 -22.13 -11.27 -13.09
N PRO A 231 -22.76 -10.22 -12.55
CA PRO A 231 -22.04 -9.20 -11.80
C PRO A 231 -21.50 -9.76 -10.49
N PHE A 232 -20.27 -9.36 -10.14
CA PHE A 232 -19.67 -9.61 -8.83
C PHE A 232 -19.12 -8.32 -8.23
N THR A 233 -18.91 -8.33 -6.92
CA THR A 233 -18.34 -7.20 -6.18
C THR A 233 -17.42 -7.70 -5.09
N ARG A 234 -16.23 -7.09 -4.98
CA ARG A 234 -15.23 -7.42 -3.97
C ARG A 234 -14.70 -6.14 -3.35
N LYS A 235 -14.60 -6.11 -2.03
CA LYS A 235 -14.01 -5.00 -1.26
C LYS A 235 -12.73 -5.50 -0.58
N LEU A 236 -11.66 -4.71 -0.64
CA LEU A 236 -10.46 -5.00 0.13
C LEU A 236 -10.71 -4.72 1.62
N SER A 237 -10.11 -5.53 2.48
CA SER A 237 -10.19 -5.37 3.94
C SER A 237 -9.36 -4.20 4.46
N GLU A 238 -8.29 -3.85 3.74
CA GLU A 238 -7.40 -2.76 4.12
C GLU A 238 -8.13 -1.40 4.07
N ILE A 239 -7.94 -0.62 5.13
CA ILE A 239 -8.36 0.79 5.19
C ILE A 239 -7.10 1.62 5.03
N HIS A 240 -7.01 2.36 3.93
CA HIS A 240 -5.91 3.27 3.68
C HIS A 240 -6.21 4.63 4.31
N LYS A 241 -5.18 5.22 4.92
CA LYS A 241 -5.27 6.51 5.62
C LYS A 241 -4.35 7.52 4.95
N PRO A 242 -4.88 8.36 4.05
CA PRO A 242 -4.07 9.36 3.38
C PRO A 242 -3.35 10.31 4.33
N CYS A 243 -2.10 10.63 4.02
CA CYS A 243 -1.30 11.63 4.72
C CYS A 243 -1.62 13.03 4.19
N SER A 244 -1.64 14.03 5.07
CA SER A 244 -1.83 15.43 4.68
C SER A 244 -0.52 16.17 4.39
N VAL A 245 0.63 15.51 4.54
CA VAL A 245 1.96 16.11 4.34
C VAL A 245 2.80 15.21 3.45
N GLU A 246 3.57 15.83 2.58
CA GLU A 246 4.61 15.20 1.77
C GLU A 246 5.97 15.52 2.39
N LEU A 247 6.80 14.51 2.62
CA LEU A 247 8.19 14.66 3.06
C LEU A 247 9.11 14.22 1.92
N SER A 248 10.12 15.02 1.60
CA SER A 248 11.18 14.65 0.67
C SER A 248 12.56 14.99 1.24
N ILE A 249 13.57 14.22 0.86
CA ILE A 249 14.96 14.46 1.26
C ILE A 249 15.68 15.18 0.13
N LYS A 250 16.36 16.28 0.44
CA LYS A 250 17.14 17.07 -0.51
C LYS A 250 18.63 16.72 -0.42
N GLY A 251 19.23 16.54 -1.59
CA GLY A 251 20.66 16.34 -1.75
C GLY A 251 21.07 14.87 -1.88
N SER A 252 22.34 14.65 -2.21
CA SER A 252 22.86 13.31 -2.43
C SER A 252 22.96 12.50 -1.13
N THR A 253 22.50 11.26 -1.18
CA THR A 253 22.64 10.23 -0.14
C THR A 253 24.00 9.50 -0.21
N ASP A 254 25.02 10.15 -0.77
CA ASP A 254 26.39 9.63 -0.79
C ASP A 254 26.96 9.43 0.62
N ASP A 255 28.03 8.64 0.68
CA ASP A 255 28.81 8.36 1.88
C ASP A 255 29.13 9.61 2.70
N VAL A 256 29.15 9.44 4.02
CA VAL A 256 29.57 10.48 4.97
C VAL A 256 30.99 10.22 5.44
N ILE A 257 31.79 11.29 5.51
CA ILE A 257 33.20 11.17 5.88
C ILE A 257 33.33 11.23 7.40
N LEU A 258 34.10 10.30 7.97
CA LEU A 258 34.41 10.21 9.39
C LEU A 258 34.92 11.54 9.94
N GLY A 259 34.31 12.01 11.03
CA GLY A 259 34.69 13.25 11.70
C GLY A 259 34.35 14.53 10.94
N LYS A 260 33.83 14.46 9.71
CA LYS A 260 33.37 15.64 8.95
C LYS A 260 31.87 15.86 9.14
N LYS A 261 31.49 17.14 9.18
CA LYS A 261 30.09 17.56 9.20
C LYS A 261 29.49 17.41 7.80
N ARG A 262 28.34 16.76 7.70
CA ARG A 262 27.49 16.76 6.50
C ARG A 262 26.14 17.38 6.85
N LEU A 263 25.63 18.25 5.97
CA LEU A 263 24.27 18.78 6.07
C LEU A 263 23.36 17.94 5.17
N ILE A 264 22.22 17.53 5.71
CA ILE A 264 21.17 16.82 4.99
C ILE A 264 19.94 17.73 4.99
N GLY A 265 19.44 18.04 3.79
CA GLY A 265 18.25 18.86 3.61
C GLY A 265 17.00 18.01 3.53
N TYR A 266 15.87 18.60 3.90
CA TYR A 266 14.55 18.01 3.68
C TYR A 266 13.54 19.08 3.28
N GLU A 267 12.49 18.66 2.60
CA GLU A 267 11.30 19.47 2.31
C GLU A 267 10.10 18.82 2.98
N ILE A 268 9.24 19.64 3.54
CA ILE A 268 7.87 19.23 3.84
C ILE A 268 6.91 20.13 3.07
N LYS A 269 5.80 19.54 2.60
CA LYS A 269 4.74 20.27 1.91
C LYS A 269 3.37 19.86 2.44
N ASN A 270 2.59 20.84 2.88
CA ASN A 270 1.22 20.61 3.29
C ASN A 270 0.37 20.33 2.05
N ARG A 271 -0.11 19.08 1.93
CA ARG A 271 -1.03 18.64 0.89
C ARG A 271 -2.48 18.67 1.35
N GLY A 272 -2.75 18.78 2.64
CA GLY A 272 -4.08 18.91 3.23
C GLY A 272 -4.80 20.19 2.82
N THR A 273 -6.09 20.24 3.09
CA THR A 273 -6.99 21.34 2.68
C THR A 273 -7.02 22.53 3.65
N VAL A 274 -6.38 22.40 4.81
CA VAL A 274 -6.39 23.42 5.88
C VAL A 274 -4.97 23.73 6.36
N PRO A 275 -4.74 24.93 6.93
CA PRO A 275 -3.50 25.21 7.63
C PRO A 275 -3.30 24.24 8.80
N GLU A 276 -2.09 23.73 8.95
CA GLU A 276 -1.75 22.75 9.98
C GLU A 276 -0.34 23.01 10.51
N THR A 277 -0.09 22.63 11.76
CA THR A 277 1.26 22.70 12.35
C THR A 277 1.88 21.32 12.40
N TYR A 278 3.02 21.20 11.72
CA TYR A 278 3.81 19.98 11.63
C TYR A 278 5.04 20.08 12.49
N GLN A 279 5.37 19.00 13.19
CA GLN A 279 6.66 18.84 13.86
C GLN A 279 7.47 17.81 13.08
N VAL A 280 8.68 18.21 12.68
CA VAL A 280 9.67 17.35 12.05
C VAL A 280 10.66 16.91 13.13
N SER A 281 10.88 15.60 13.26
CA SER A 281 11.85 15.03 14.18
C SER A 281 12.86 14.16 13.44
N ILE A 282 14.13 14.29 13.79
CA ILE A 282 15.23 13.51 13.26
C ILE A 282 15.74 12.56 14.34
N SER A 283 15.88 11.30 13.99
CA SER A 283 16.51 10.27 14.82
C SER A 283 17.52 9.49 14.00
N ASP A 284 18.61 9.04 14.61
CA ASP A 284 19.55 8.12 13.98
C ASP A 284 20.01 7.04 14.96
N ASP A 285 20.40 5.89 14.42
CA ASP A 285 20.74 4.68 15.20
C ASP A 285 22.14 4.72 15.86
N HIS A 286 22.96 5.72 15.55
CA HIS A 286 24.32 5.88 16.08
C HIS A 286 24.54 7.20 16.84
N SER A 287 23.50 8.01 17.03
CA SER A 287 23.57 9.36 17.60
C SER A 287 24.57 10.30 16.88
N PHE A 288 24.70 10.15 15.56
CA PHE A 288 25.51 11.02 14.71
C PHE A 288 24.80 12.32 14.32
N ALA A 289 23.46 12.36 14.36
CA ALA A 289 22.69 13.57 14.14
C ALA A 289 22.85 14.50 15.33
N TYR A 290 23.09 15.79 15.07
CA TYR A 290 23.28 16.79 16.11
C TYR A 290 22.79 18.17 15.67
N GLY A 291 22.64 19.07 16.64
CA GLY A 291 22.03 20.39 16.43
C GLY A 291 20.51 20.32 16.63
N THR A 292 19.77 21.09 15.84
CA THR A 292 18.30 21.07 15.88
C THR A 292 17.80 19.80 15.21
N THR A 293 17.32 18.85 16.01
CA THR A 293 16.72 17.60 15.54
C THR A 293 15.20 17.60 15.62
N VAL A 294 14.60 18.68 16.15
CA VAL A 294 13.15 18.86 16.21
C VAL A 294 12.83 20.30 15.79
N GLU A 295 11.98 20.46 14.78
CA GLU A 295 11.53 21.75 14.26
C GLU A 295 10.03 21.73 14.00
N GLU A 296 9.38 22.89 14.16
CA GLU A 296 7.95 23.05 13.90
C GLU A 296 7.69 24.03 12.77
N TYR A 297 6.71 23.69 11.94
CA TYR A 297 6.32 24.46 10.77
C TYR A 297 4.79 24.57 10.73
N THR A 298 4.28 25.80 10.80
CA THR A 298 2.88 26.08 10.49
C THR A 298 2.76 26.44 9.02
N LEU A 299 2.05 25.59 8.25
CA LEU A 299 1.97 25.69 6.80
C LEU A 299 0.51 25.80 6.35
N SER A 300 0.21 26.76 5.48
CA SER A 300 -1.09 26.82 4.80
C SER A 300 -1.22 25.66 3.81
N SER A 301 -2.45 25.36 3.37
CA SER A 301 -2.70 24.39 2.31
C SER A 301 -1.86 24.70 1.06
N GLY A 302 -1.04 23.75 0.62
CA GLY A 302 -0.17 23.88 -0.55
C GLY A 302 1.21 24.48 -0.28
N ASP A 303 1.42 25.09 0.89
CA ASP A 303 2.71 25.67 1.27
C ASP A 303 3.73 24.57 1.63
N GLY A 304 5.01 24.89 1.46
CA GLY A 304 6.12 24.03 1.85
C GLY A 304 7.17 24.77 2.65
N ALA A 305 7.96 24.01 3.40
CA ALA A 305 9.12 24.50 4.13
C ALA A 305 10.31 23.58 3.92
N ASN A 306 11.50 24.18 4.01
CA ASN A 306 12.77 23.47 3.94
C ASN A 306 13.43 23.51 5.31
N GLY A 307 14.01 22.38 5.72
CA GLY A 307 14.85 22.31 6.88
C GLY A 307 16.16 21.57 6.58
N THR A 308 17.10 21.65 7.52
CA THR A 308 18.38 20.97 7.41
C THR A 308 18.84 20.50 8.77
N PHE A 309 19.47 19.33 8.82
CA PHE A 309 20.17 18.86 10.01
C PHE A 309 21.60 18.44 9.69
N ALA A 310 22.43 18.36 10.71
CA ALA A 310 23.82 17.98 10.58
C ALA A 310 24.03 16.55 11.09
N VAL A 311 24.84 15.79 10.37
CA VAL A 311 25.41 14.52 10.84
C VAL A 311 26.93 14.63 10.91
N LYS A 312 27.53 14.07 11.96
CA LYS A 312 28.98 13.99 12.12
C LYS A 312 29.34 12.61 12.67
N PRO A 313 29.69 11.67 11.78
CA PRO A 313 30.06 10.32 12.19
C PRO A 313 31.31 10.31 13.04
N THR A 314 31.32 9.49 14.10
CA THR A 314 32.48 9.29 14.98
C THR A 314 33.02 7.86 14.96
N THR A 315 32.31 6.94 14.31
CA THR A 315 32.69 5.53 14.21
C THR A 315 33.00 5.19 12.76
N PRO A 316 34.20 4.66 12.44
CA PRO A 316 34.57 4.29 11.08
C PRO A 316 33.83 3.03 10.59
N SER A 317 33.66 2.91 9.28
CA SER A 317 33.21 1.69 8.59
C SER A 317 31.87 1.11 9.07
N VAL A 318 30.97 1.99 9.54
CA VAL A 318 29.60 1.62 9.91
C VAL A 318 28.61 2.09 8.85
N ILE A 319 27.53 1.33 8.68
CA ILE A 319 26.34 1.80 7.97
C ILE A 319 25.39 2.28 9.05
N PHE A 320 25.05 3.57 9.02
CA PHE A 320 24.08 4.14 9.95
C PHE A 320 22.80 4.53 9.23
N SER A 321 21.68 4.44 9.93
CA SER A 321 20.36 4.78 9.44
C SER A 321 19.86 6.02 10.15
N TYR A 322 19.42 7.01 9.38
CA TYR A 322 18.68 8.15 9.93
C TYR A 322 17.24 8.12 9.43
N THR A 323 16.33 8.57 10.28
CA THR A 323 14.90 8.68 10.00
C THR A 323 14.47 10.11 10.24
N ILE A 324 13.81 10.70 9.24
CA ILE A 324 13.08 11.97 9.38
C ILE A 324 11.61 11.60 9.47
N SER A 325 10.95 12.03 10.54
CA SER A 325 9.51 11.80 10.76
C SER A 325 8.78 13.13 10.85
N VAL A 326 7.58 13.19 10.27
CA VAL A 326 6.69 14.35 10.32
C VAL A 326 5.42 13.94 11.03
N LEU A 327 5.06 14.64 12.10
CA LEU A 327 3.80 14.47 12.81
C LEU A 327 2.98 15.75 12.78
N ILE A 328 1.66 15.60 12.94
CA ILE A 328 0.75 16.72 13.14
C ILE A 328 0.71 17.05 14.63
N VAL A 329 1.06 18.28 15.02
CA VAL A 329 1.15 18.71 16.42
C VAL A 329 -0.19 18.58 17.15
N SER A 330 -1.30 18.94 16.49
CA SER A 330 -2.64 18.91 17.08
C SER A 330 -3.13 17.49 17.43
N THR A 331 -2.66 16.46 16.71
CA THR A 331 -3.09 15.07 16.91
C THR A 331 -2.01 14.17 17.51
N GLY A 332 -0.76 14.60 17.50
CA GLY A 332 0.40 13.78 17.88
C GLY A 332 0.66 12.59 16.95
N LYS A 333 -0.02 12.49 15.80
CA LYS A 333 0.12 11.35 14.88
C LYS A 333 1.21 11.59 13.86
N ILE A 334 2.14 10.65 13.74
CA ILE A 334 3.10 10.60 12.64
C ILE A 334 2.32 10.39 11.34
N GLN A 335 2.53 11.30 10.39
CA GLN A 335 1.97 11.23 9.05
C GLN A 335 2.93 10.58 8.08
N GLN A 336 4.22 10.91 8.16
CA GLN A 336 5.24 10.40 7.26
C GLN A 336 6.55 10.12 7.99
N SER A 337 7.31 9.16 7.45
CA SER A 337 8.68 8.91 7.87
C SER A 337 9.50 8.38 6.72
N ILE A 338 10.69 8.96 6.48
CA ILE A 338 11.65 8.43 5.52
C ILE A 338 12.92 8.02 6.26
N THR A 339 13.30 6.76 6.12
CA THR A 339 14.56 6.22 6.61
C THR A 339 15.53 6.05 5.46
N LYS A 340 16.75 6.56 5.62
CA LYS A 340 17.86 6.35 4.68
C LYS A 340 19.07 5.78 5.41
N LYS A 341 19.88 5.03 4.66
CA LYS A 341 21.14 4.48 5.12
C LYS A 341 22.28 5.23 4.46
N LEU A 342 23.30 5.54 5.25
CA LEU A 342 24.54 6.14 4.78
C LEU A 342 25.72 5.30 5.26
N VAL A 343 26.75 5.19 4.43
CA VAL A 343 27.99 4.51 4.78
C VAL A 343 28.97 5.55 5.33
N VAL A 344 29.60 5.25 6.45
CA VAL A 344 30.69 6.06 7.00
C VAL A 344 32.00 5.62 6.40
N THR A 345 32.66 6.51 5.67
CA THR A 345 33.99 6.29 5.09
C THR A 345 35.02 7.13 5.84
N ASP A 346 36.21 6.58 6.04
CA ASP A 346 37.41 7.34 6.46
C ASP A 346 38.05 8.10 5.29
N VAL A 347 37.63 7.76 4.08
CA VAL A 347 38.10 8.33 2.81
C VAL A 347 37.13 9.38 2.28
N GLU A 348 37.64 10.57 2.01
CA GLU A 348 36.95 11.54 1.15
C GLU A 348 37.01 11.07 -0.31
N ARG A 349 35.85 10.92 -0.96
CA ARG A 349 35.81 10.57 -2.38
C ARG A 349 36.49 11.68 -3.20
N PRO A 350 37.31 11.32 -4.21
CA PRO A 350 37.84 12.29 -5.15
C PRO A 350 36.70 13.07 -5.82
N ASP A 351 36.81 14.40 -5.86
CA ASP A 351 35.92 15.26 -6.63
C ASP A 351 36.50 15.48 -8.02
N CYS A 352 35.65 15.48 -9.05
CA CYS A 352 36.06 15.63 -10.45
C CYS A 352 35.28 16.78 -11.08
N THR A 353 35.97 17.90 -11.32
CA THR A 353 35.38 19.10 -11.90
C THR A 353 35.93 19.34 -13.30
N VAL A 354 35.06 19.50 -14.29
CA VAL A 354 35.49 19.91 -15.64
C VAL A 354 35.87 21.39 -15.61
N VAL A 355 37.16 21.67 -15.82
CA VAL A 355 37.74 23.02 -15.77
C VAL A 355 37.79 23.69 -17.14
N HIS A 356 37.83 22.90 -18.22
CA HIS A 356 37.83 23.44 -19.58
C HIS A 356 37.22 22.46 -20.57
N THR A 357 36.59 22.99 -21.62
CA THR A 357 36.13 22.25 -22.79
C THR A 357 36.50 23.03 -24.05
N ASP A 358 36.62 22.35 -25.17
CA ASP A 358 36.67 23.06 -26.46
C ASP A 358 35.36 23.80 -26.77
N GLU A 359 35.46 24.79 -27.67
CA GLU A 359 34.35 25.70 -28.03
C GLU A 359 33.16 24.97 -28.66
N VAL A 360 33.37 23.76 -29.21
CA VAL A 360 32.33 22.96 -29.87
C VAL A 360 31.39 22.32 -28.83
N CYS A 361 31.91 21.99 -27.65
CA CYS A 361 31.19 21.34 -26.57
C CYS A 361 31.39 22.06 -25.24
N GLY A 362 30.74 23.21 -25.07
CA GLY A 362 30.76 23.94 -23.80
C GLY A 362 30.35 23.09 -22.59
N ILE A 363 30.79 23.48 -21.39
CA ILE A 363 30.55 22.76 -20.13
C ILE A 363 29.06 22.42 -19.91
N SER A 364 28.15 23.31 -20.30
CA SER A 364 26.70 23.11 -20.20
C SER A 364 26.12 22.07 -21.19
N SER A 365 26.89 21.66 -22.19
CA SER A 365 26.47 20.76 -23.29
C SER A 365 27.13 19.38 -23.26
N LEU A 366 28.09 19.14 -22.36
CA LEU A 366 28.88 17.90 -22.24
C LEU A 366 28.05 16.62 -22.03
N ASN A 367 26.78 16.74 -21.63
CA ASN A 367 25.86 15.61 -21.43
C ASN A 367 24.69 15.58 -22.43
N THR A 368 24.74 16.41 -23.48
CA THR A 368 23.69 16.46 -24.51
C THR A 368 24.06 15.61 -25.72
N ALA A 369 23.05 15.07 -26.42
CA ALA A 369 23.23 14.26 -27.63
C ALA A 369 24.05 14.95 -28.74
N ASN A 370 24.21 16.27 -28.67
CA ASN A 370 25.02 17.03 -29.61
C ASN A 370 26.52 16.77 -29.46
N CYS A 371 27.01 16.60 -28.22
CA CYS A 371 28.45 16.40 -28.00
C CYS A 371 28.94 15.01 -28.43
N SER A 372 28.05 14.02 -28.48
CA SER A 372 28.38 12.70 -29.05
C SER A 372 28.51 12.68 -30.58
N LEU A 373 28.17 13.77 -31.29
CA LEU A 373 28.23 13.84 -32.76
C LEU A 373 29.55 14.42 -33.30
N TYR A 374 30.37 15.01 -32.44
CA TYR A 374 31.59 15.70 -32.82
C TYR A 374 32.77 15.23 -31.95
N PRO A 375 34.01 15.23 -32.48
CA PRO A 375 35.17 14.96 -31.65
C PRO A 375 35.41 16.17 -30.74
N TRP A 376 35.46 15.94 -29.43
CA TRP A 376 35.73 16.98 -28.44
C TRP A 376 36.83 16.59 -27.45
N THR A 377 37.38 17.61 -26.79
CA THR A 377 38.34 17.52 -25.70
C THR A 377 37.88 18.33 -24.50
N ALA A 378 38.05 17.76 -23.31
CA ALA A 378 37.85 18.46 -22.06
C ALA A 378 39.05 18.24 -21.13
N LEU A 379 39.28 19.22 -20.27
CA LEU A 379 40.18 19.12 -19.14
C LEU A 379 39.33 19.05 -17.87
N ALA A 380 39.50 17.98 -17.11
CA ALA A 380 38.96 17.86 -15.77
C ALA A 380 40.08 17.91 -14.73
N GLU A 381 39.77 18.41 -13.55
CA GLU A 381 40.63 18.33 -12.38
C GLU A 381 40.02 17.37 -11.37
N VAL A 382 40.78 16.33 -11.03
CA VAL A 382 40.44 15.40 -9.96
C VAL A 382 41.15 15.86 -8.69
N THR A 383 40.39 16.29 -7.69
CA THR A 383 40.89 16.69 -6.37
C THR A 383 40.60 15.58 -5.37
N PHE A 384 41.59 15.23 -4.56
CA PHE A 384 41.47 14.20 -3.52
C PHE A 384 42.51 14.46 -2.44
N SER A 385 42.24 13.98 -1.23
CA SER A 385 43.20 14.08 -0.12
C SER A 385 43.08 12.89 0.80
N GLY A 386 44.22 12.37 1.26
CA GLY A 386 44.28 11.34 2.29
C GLY A 386 44.11 9.91 1.78
N THR A 387 43.92 9.69 0.47
CA THR A 387 43.81 8.36 -0.12
C THR A 387 44.65 8.14 -1.34
N LEU A 388 45.13 6.91 -1.47
CA LEU A 388 45.87 6.47 -2.65
C LEU A 388 44.91 6.36 -3.82
N LEU A 389 45.08 7.21 -4.82
CA LEU A 389 44.31 7.14 -6.05
C LEU A 389 44.85 5.99 -6.92
N ASP A 390 44.06 4.93 -7.09
CA ASP A 390 44.48 3.72 -7.82
C ASP A 390 44.18 3.81 -9.32
N SER A 391 42.99 4.29 -9.69
CA SER A 391 42.59 4.48 -11.09
C SER A 391 41.61 5.63 -11.27
N ILE A 392 41.59 6.21 -12.48
CA ILE A 392 40.56 7.15 -12.96
C ILE A 392 39.95 6.51 -14.20
N SER A 393 38.63 6.33 -14.22
CA SER A 393 37.89 5.72 -15.33
C SER A 393 36.67 6.57 -15.71
N SER A 394 36.21 6.43 -16.96
CA SER A 394 34.99 7.08 -17.46
C SER A 394 33.89 6.04 -17.60
N THR A 395 32.68 6.39 -17.19
CA THR A 395 31.46 5.61 -17.43
C THR A 395 30.74 6.03 -18.72
N VAL A 396 31.18 7.11 -19.35
CA VAL A 396 30.61 7.64 -20.59
C VAL A 396 31.31 6.99 -21.78
N GLY A 397 30.67 5.97 -22.37
CA GLY A 397 30.98 5.40 -23.69
C GLY A 397 32.32 4.66 -23.82
N MET A 398 32.35 3.61 -24.64
CA MET A 398 33.58 2.85 -24.95
C MET A 398 34.64 3.66 -25.74
N SER A 399 34.33 4.90 -26.13
CA SER A 399 35.09 5.70 -27.10
C SER A 399 35.91 6.83 -26.46
N VAL A 400 35.87 6.99 -25.13
CA VAL A 400 36.56 8.06 -24.41
C VAL A 400 37.93 7.59 -23.93
N LYS A 401 38.98 8.31 -24.35
CA LYS A 401 40.34 8.15 -23.85
C LYS A 401 40.62 9.18 -22.75
N LEU A 402 41.03 8.67 -21.60
CA LEU A 402 41.54 9.49 -20.49
C LEU A 402 43.07 9.51 -20.54
N SER A 403 43.65 10.70 -20.39
CA SER A 403 45.09 10.89 -20.26
C SER A 403 45.37 11.74 -19.04
N HIS A 404 46.14 11.20 -18.12
CA HIS A 404 46.55 11.85 -16.88
C HIS A 404 47.99 11.43 -16.54
N VAL A 405 48.62 12.14 -15.61
CA VAL A 405 49.93 11.75 -15.07
C VAL A 405 49.85 10.39 -14.36
N ASN A 406 50.99 9.74 -14.08
CA ASN A 406 50.97 8.50 -13.30
C ASN A 406 50.37 8.76 -11.91
N ILE A 407 49.28 8.08 -11.59
CA ILE A 407 48.48 8.32 -10.38
C ILE A 407 48.76 7.32 -9.25
N THR A 408 49.39 6.19 -9.57
CA THR A 408 49.64 5.12 -8.61
C THR A 408 50.48 5.65 -7.45
N GLY A 409 49.92 5.60 -6.25
CA GLY A 409 50.61 6.01 -5.02
C GLY A 409 50.47 7.49 -4.64
N LEU A 410 49.77 8.31 -5.45
CA LEU A 410 49.48 9.68 -5.06
C LEU A 410 48.43 9.71 -3.95
N SER A 411 48.67 10.51 -2.90
CA SER A 411 47.79 10.65 -1.74
C SER A 411 47.06 12.01 -1.67
N THR A 412 47.39 12.93 -2.58
CA THR A 412 46.76 14.25 -2.72
C THR A 412 46.78 14.72 -4.17
N GLY A 413 45.74 15.45 -4.59
CA GLY A 413 45.62 16.15 -5.88
C GLY A 413 45.83 17.67 -5.77
N PRO A 414 45.53 18.47 -6.81
CA PRO A 414 44.77 18.10 -8.01
C PRO A 414 45.56 17.29 -9.06
N ILE A 415 44.84 16.47 -9.82
CA ILE A 415 45.34 15.79 -11.03
C ILE A 415 44.54 16.29 -12.22
N ALA A 416 45.25 16.87 -13.19
CA ALA A 416 44.69 17.20 -14.49
C ALA A 416 44.43 15.91 -15.30
N VAL A 417 43.20 15.74 -15.77
CA VAL A 417 42.74 14.64 -16.62
C VAL A 417 42.28 15.23 -17.95
N ASN A 418 43.02 14.92 -19.01
CA ASN A 418 42.59 15.20 -20.36
C ASN A 418 41.61 14.11 -20.81
N ILE A 419 40.42 14.52 -21.19
CA ILE A 419 39.35 13.67 -21.69
C ILE A 419 39.26 13.91 -23.20
N ARG A 420 39.34 12.85 -24.00
CA ARG A 420 39.24 12.94 -25.45
C ARG A 420 38.34 11.84 -25.99
N GLU A 421 37.28 12.21 -26.68
CA GLU A 421 36.48 11.24 -27.41
C GLU A 421 37.16 10.92 -28.75
N GLN A 422 37.31 9.63 -29.07
CA GLN A 422 37.69 9.18 -30.40
C GLN A 422 36.45 8.73 -31.15
N ILE A 423 36.12 9.40 -32.26
CA ILE A 423 35.17 8.85 -33.21
C ILE A 423 35.75 7.54 -33.73
N SER A 424 35.09 6.42 -33.44
CA SER A 424 35.40 5.17 -34.11
C SER A 424 34.99 5.32 -35.58
N THR A 425 35.95 5.62 -36.45
CA THR A 425 35.78 5.38 -37.88
C THR A 425 35.79 3.86 -38.10
N GLN A 426 34.67 3.19 -37.81
CA GLN A 426 34.38 1.90 -38.43
C GLN A 426 33.76 2.18 -39.80
N SER A 427 34.64 2.12 -40.80
CA SER A 427 34.39 1.67 -42.18
C SER A 427 33.04 2.04 -42.83
N LEU A 428 33.12 3.02 -43.72
CA LEU A 428 32.44 2.92 -45.02
C LEU A 428 32.87 1.61 -45.70
N LEU A 429 31.96 0.64 -45.70
CA LEU A 429 31.71 -0.30 -46.80
C LEU A 429 30.24 -0.71 -46.77
#